data_AF-A0A418VJI4-F1
#
_entry.id   AF-A0A418VJI4-F1
#
_cell.length_a   1.000
_cell.length_b   1.000
_cell.length_c   1.000
_cell.angle_alpha   90.00
_cell.angle_beta   90.00
_cell.angle_gamma   90.00
#
_symmetry.space_group_name_H-M   'P 1'
#
loop_
_entity.id
_entity.type
_entity.pdbx_description
1 polymer ?
#
loop_
_entity_poly.entity_id
_entity_poly.type
_entity_poly.pdbx_seq_one_letter_code
_entity_poly.pdbx_strand_id
1 'polypeptide(L)'
;MNAVIDTQDRAEIRRLRYETKQREFLKTLVSPRVIEEHRRSPIGQHSEPLERLLAYFRRRPLAGRHAIMVVTPFEAYRLVLLSGKRGVPPKSIDETLYRSQAEAEHAIFLRNVQSLMEEPSGGGE
;
A
#
# COMPACT_ATOMS: atom_id res chain seq x y z
N MET A 1 -16.52 35.84 26.04
CA MET A 1 -15.09 35.97 26.35
C MET A 1 -14.37 34.73 25.84
N ASN A 2 -13.40 34.95 24.95
CA ASN A 2 -12.26 34.10 24.56
C ASN A 2 -12.54 32.77 23.81
N ALA A 3 -12.77 32.93 22.50
CA ALA A 3 -12.03 32.26 21.42
C ALA A 3 -11.39 30.90 21.74
N VAL A 4 -12.17 29.82 21.64
CA VAL A 4 -11.64 28.49 21.31
C VAL A 4 -11.44 28.48 19.79
N ILE A 5 -10.42 29.18 19.30
CA ILE A 5 -9.98 29.05 17.91
C ILE A 5 -9.26 27.71 17.81
N ASP A 6 -10.06 26.70 17.47
CA ASP A 6 -9.75 25.53 16.65
C ASP A 6 -8.27 25.37 16.27
N THR A 7 -7.49 24.79 17.18
CA THR A 7 -6.26 24.08 16.83
C THR A 7 -6.64 22.82 16.06
N GLN A 8 -7.10 22.95 14.80
CA GLN A 8 -6.80 21.90 13.85
C GLN A 8 -5.29 21.71 13.88
N ASP A 9 -4.90 20.53 14.35
CA ASP A 9 -3.59 20.19 14.85
C ASP A 9 -2.50 20.57 13.84
N ARG A 10 -1.61 21.52 14.19
CA ARG A 10 -0.51 21.94 13.31
C ARG A 10 0.35 20.74 12.86
N ALA A 11 0.39 19.67 13.65
CA ALA A 11 1.05 18.42 13.28
C ALA A 11 0.33 17.70 12.13
N GLU A 12 -1.01 17.70 12.13
CA GLU A 12 -1.85 17.16 11.05
C GLU A 12 -1.56 17.88 9.72
N ILE A 13 -1.61 19.20 9.72
CA ILE A 13 -1.35 20.02 8.53
C ILE A 13 0.07 19.75 8.00
N ARG A 14 1.06 19.66 8.89
CA ARG A 14 2.45 19.34 8.52
C ARG A 14 2.55 17.94 7.93
N ARG A 15 1.86 16.96 8.53
CA ARG A 15 1.83 15.58 8.05
C ARG A 15 1.22 15.48 6.66
N LEU A 16 0.06 16.10 6.43
CA LEU A 16 -0.60 16.11 5.13
C LEU A 16 0.28 16.74 4.05
N ARG A 17 0.92 17.87 4.34
CA ARG A 17 1.86 18.52 3.40
C ARG A 17 3.07 17.64 3.10
N TYR A 18 3.62 16.98 4.12
CA TYR A 18 4.72 16.03 3.94
C TYR A 18 4.27 14.84 3.08
N GLU A 19 3.11 14.27 3.36
CA GLU A 19 2.52 13.16 2.64
C GLU A 19 2.31 13.50 1.15
N THR A 20 1.75 14.66 0.83
CA THR A 20 1.60 15.13 -0.55
C THR A 20 2.95 15.17 -1.26
N LYS A 21 3.96 15.84 -0.66
CA LYS A 21 5.30 15.94 -1.26
C LYS A 21 5.98 14.58 -1.43
N GLN A 22 5.83 13.68 -0.45
CA GLN A 22 6.37 12.33 -0.53
C GLN A 22 5.71 11.55 -1.67
N ARG A 23 4.38 11.59 -1.79
CA ARG A 23 3.66 10.92 -2.87
C ARG A 23 4.06 11.44 -4.25
N GLU A 24 4.15 12.76 -4.42
CA GLU A 24 4.60 13.35 -5.68
C GLU A 24 6.02 12.89 -6.05
N PHE A 25 6.94 12.86 -5.08
CA PHE A 25 8.27 12.33 -5.31
C PHE A 25 8.23 10.82 -5.68
N LEU A 26 7.50 10.01 -4.93
CA LEU A 26 7.43 8.55 -5.15
C LEU A 26 6.80 8.19 -6.50
N LYS A 27 5.81 8.96 -6.98
CA LYS A 27 5.24 8.80 -8.33
C LYS A 27 6.33 8.89 -9.42
N THR A 28 7.35 9.74 -9.24
CA THR A 28 8.45 9.84 -10.20
C THR A 28 9.36 8.60 -10.25
N LEU A 29 9.33 7.76 -9.21
CA LEU A 29 10.10 6.52 -9.13
C LEU A 29 9.39 5.33 -9.81
N VAL A 30 8.08 5.44 -10.06
CA VAL A 30 7.31 4.39 -10.72
C VAL A 30 7.71 4.32 -12.20
N SER A 31 8.29 3.20 -12.60
CA SER A 31 8.71 2.97 -13.99
C SER A 31 8.53 1.51 -14.38
N PRO A 32 8.46 1.18 -15.69
CA PRO A 32 8.41 -0.21 -16.16
C PRO A 32 9.58 -1.04 -15.63
N ARG A 33 10.77 -0.44 -15.50
CA ARG A 33 11.96 -1.10 -14.95
C ARG A 33 11.75 -1.54 -13.50
N VAL A 34 11.23 -0.65 -12.65
CA VAL A 34 10.98 -0.93 -11.23
C VAL A 34 9.87 -1.96 -11.05
N ILE A 35 8.83 -1.91 -11.89
CA ILE A 35 7.75 -2.90 -11.89
C ILE A 35 8.30 -4.28 -12.28
N GLU A 36 9.10 -4.35 -13.33
CA GLU A 36 9.71 -5.59 -13.79
C GLU A 36 10.74 -6.15 -12.79
N GLU A 37 11.51 -5.28 -12.14
CA GLU A 37 12.42 -5.65 -11.06
C GLU A 37 11.67 -6.39 -9.94
N HIS A 38 10.60 -5.79 -9.42
CA HIS A 38 9.76 -6.42 -8.41
C HIS A 38 9.11 -7.71 -8.91
N ARG A 39 8.70 -7.78 -10.19
CA ARG A 39 8.08 -9.00 -10.76
C ARG A 39 9.06 -10.17 -10.76
N ARG A 40 10.33 -9.92 -11.06
CA ARG A 40 11.38 -10.95 -11.11
C ARG A 40 11.78 -11.44 -9.72
N SER A 41 11.87 -10.52 -8.77
CA SER A 41 12.21 -10.85 -7.37
C SER A 41 11.39 -9.94 -6.45
N PRO A 42 10.23 -10.37 -5.93
CA PRO A 42 9.45 -9.56 -4.99
C PRO A 42 10.15 -9.38 -3.64
N ILE A 43 10.91 -10.39 -3.23
CA ILE A 43 11.66 -10.43 -1.98
C ILE A 43 13.15 -10.37 -2.31
N GLY A 44 13.93 -9.69 -1.47
CA GLY A 44 15.37 -9.61 -1.60
C GLY A 44 15.88 -8.17 -1.51
N GLN A 45 17.12 -7.98 -1.95
CA GLN A 45 17.73 -6.67 -2.09
C GLN A 45 17.28 -6.04 -3.40
N HIS A 46 16.81 -4.80 -3.31
CA HIS A 46 16.31 -4.06 -4.47
C HIS A 46 17.12 -2.81 -4.75
N SER A 47 16.90 -2.25 -5.93
CA SER A 47 17.35 -0.93 -6.31
C SER A 47 16.76 0.14 -5.37
N GLU A 48 17.47 1.25 -5.25
CA GLU A 48 17.06 2.35 -4.39
C GLU A 48 15.64 2.88 -4.69
N PRO A 49 15.21 3.04 -5.96
CA PRO A 49 13.84 3.44 -6.27
C PRO A 49 12.79 2.44 -5.76
N LEU A 50 13.04 1.14 -5.92
CA LEU A 50 12.11 0.10 -5.49
C LEU A 50 12.06 0.02 -3.96
N GLU A 51 13.21 0.08 -3.28
CA GLU A 51 13.24 0.10 -1.81
C GLU A 51 12.46 1.29 -1.23
N ARG A 52 12.54 2.48 -1.84
CA ARG A 52 11.76 3.64 -1.38
C ARG A 52 10.26 3.42 -1.50
N LEU A 53 9.80 2.87 -2.63
CA LEU A 53 8.39 2.54 -2.83
C LEU A 53 7.92 1.50 -1.80
N LEU A 54 8.69 0.42 -1.62
CA LEU A 54 8.37 -0.64 -0.67
C LEU A 54 8.34 -0.12 0.77
N ALA A 55 9.30 0.70 1.17
CA ALA A 55 9.33 1.33 2.48
C ALA A 55 8.09 2.19 2.74
N TYR A 56 7.64 2.96 1.74
CA TYR A 56 6.42 3.75 1.84
C TYR A 56 5.17 2.86 1.96
N PHE A 57 5.00 1.84 1.10
CA PHE A 57 3.86 0.92 1.17
C PHE A 57 3.80 0.12 2.49
N ARG A 58 4.96 -0.27 3.03
CA ARG A 58 5.11 -0.99 4.30
C ARG A 58 4.83 -0.14 5.55
N ARG A 59 4.68 1.18 5.44
CA ARG A 59 4.32 2.06 6.58
C ARG A 59 2.82 2.29 6.76
N ARG A 60 1.97 1.92 5.79
CA ARG A 60 0.51 2.13 5.86
C ARG A 60 -0.13 1.45 7.08
N PRO A 61 -1.20 2.02 7.67
CA PRO A 61 -1.97 1.38 8.73
C PRO A 61 -2.43 -0.03 8.36
N LEU A 62 -2.64 -0.89 9.37
CA LEU A 62 -3.14 -2.25 9.14
C LEU A 62 -4.56 -2.26 8.58
N ALA A 63 -5.42 -1.32 8.98
CA ALA A 63 -6.77 -1.24 8.44
C ALA A 63 -6.72 -0.92 6.93
N GLY A 64 -7.35 -1.77 6.11
CA GLY A 64 -7.35 -1.64 4.66
C GLY A 64 -6.03 -2.03 3.98
N ARG A 65 -5.05 -2.56 4.71
CA ARG A 65 -3.80 -3.05 4.10
C ARG A 65 -4.05 -4.37 3.36
N HIS A 66 -3.54 -4.45 2.14
CA HIS A 66 -3.45 -5.68 1.35
C HIS A 66 -2.53 -6.71 2.02
N ALA A 67 -2.97 -7.97 2.07
CA ALA A 67 -2.20 -9.11 2.54
C ALA A 67 -2.52 -10.36 1.70
N ILE A 68 -1.71 -11.41 1.87
CA ILE A 68 -1.86 -12.69 1.18
C ILE A 68 -2.45 -13.70 2.15
N MET A 69 -3.51 -14.38 1.72
CA MET A 69 -4.07 -15.54 2.40
C MET A 69 -3.72 -16.79 1.58
N VAL A 70 -3.14 -17.78 2.23
CA VAL A 70 -2.91 -19.10 1.64
C VAL A 70 -4.25 -19.84 1.60
N VAL A 71 -4.70 -20.21 0.41
CA VAL A 71 -5.91 -21.02 0.21
C VAL A 71 -5.52 -22.49 0.21
N THR A 72 -4.54 -22.84 -0.63
CA THR A 72 -3.90 -24.16 -0.65
C THR A 72 -2.38 -23.96 -0.62
N PRO A 73 -1.67 -24.54 0.36
CA PRO A 73 -0.22 -24.39 0.46
C PRO A 73 0.48 -24.77 -0.84
N PHE A 74 1.40 -23.91 -1.30
CA PHE A 74 2.20 -24.11 -2.53
C PHE A 74 1.40 -24.15 -3.84
N GLU A 75 0.10 -23.86 -3.84
CA GLU A 75 -0.75 -23.98 -5.03
C GLU A 75 -1.64 -22.76 -5.26
N ALA A 76 -2.35 -22.28 -4.23
CA ALA A 76 -3.36 -21.25 -4.38
C ALA A 76 -3.27 -20.20 -3.28
N TYR A 77 -3.19 -18.95 -3.71
CA TYR A 77 -3.07 -17.77 -2.85
C TYR A 77 -4.13 -16.75 -3.27
N ARG A 78 -4.67 -15.99 -2.32
CA ARG A 78 -5.59 -14.89 -2.63
C ARG A 78 -5.21 -13.63 -1.89
N LEU A 79 -5.64 -12.50 -2.42
CA LEU A 79 -5.48 -11.20 -1.77
C LEU A 79 -6.65 -10.92 -0.81
N VAL A 80 -6.32 -10.38 0.35
CA VAL A 80 -7.26 -9.95 1.38
C VAL A 80 -6.92 -8.55 1.88
N LEU A 81 -7.90 -7.87 2.46
CA LEU A 81 -7.75 -6.62 3.19
C LEU A 81 -7.80 -6.90 4.68
N LEU A 82 -6.78 -6.45 5.39
CA LEU A 82 -6.73 -6.53 6.84
C LEU A 82 -7.74 -5.55 7.45
N SER A 83 -8.51 -6.02 8.43
CA SER A 83 -9.50 -5.21 9.15
C SER A 83 -8.84 -4.15 10.05
N GLY A 84 -7.59 -4.38 10.47
CA GLY A 84 -6.90 -3.58 11.49
C GLY A 84 -7.47 -3.74 12.90
N LYS A 85 -8.48 -4.60 13.10
CA LYS A 85 -9.14 -4.84 14.38
C LYS A 85 -8.89 -6.28 14.85
N ARG A 86 -8.48 -6.43 16.10
CA ARG A 86 -8.22 -7.76 16.70
C ARG A 86 -9.50 -8.61 16.68
N GLY A 87 -9.39 -9.86 16.26
CA GLY A 87 -10.51 -10.81 16.21
C GLY A 87 -11.45 -10.65 15.01
N VAL A 88 -11.25 -9.63 14.16
CA VAL A 88 -12.04 -9.45 12.93
C VAL A 88 -11.26 -10.03 11.74
N PRO A 89 -11.81 -11.05 11.04
CA PRO A 89 -11.10 -11.70 9.94
C PRO A 89 -10.85 -10.72 8.76
N PRO A 90 -9.79 -10.95 7.97
CA PRO A 90 -9.56 -10.20 6.73
C PRO A 90 -10.70 -10.39 5.73
N LYS A 91 -10.98 -9.35 4.93
CA LYS A 91 -11.97 -9.40 3.85
C LYS A 91 -11.30 -9.76 2.53
N SER A 92 -11.84 -10.71 1.77
CA SER A 92 -11.36 -10.99 0.42
C SER A 92 -11.63 -9.83 -0.53
N ILE A 93 -10.68 -9.53 -1.42
CA ILE A 93 -10.82 -8.44 -2.40
C ILE A 93 -11.71 -8.89 -3.56
N ASP A 94 -11.37 -10.04 -4.13
CA ASP A 94 -12.05 -10.65 -5.26
C ASP A 94 -11.84 -12.18 -5.22
N GLU A 95 -12.30 -12.88 -6.26
CA GLU A 95 -12.19 -14.33 -6.43
C GLU A 95 -10.88 -14.78 -7.10
N THR A 96 -9.95 -13.86 -7.37
CA THR A 96 -8.70 -14.19 -8.06
C THR A 96 -7.82 -15.08 -7.18
N LEU A 97 -7.37 -16.18 -7.79
CA LEU A 97 -6.36 -17.06 -7.22
C LEU A 97 -5.05 -16.92 -7.98
N TYR A 98 -3.98 -16.71 -7.23
CA TYR A 98 -2.61 -16.65 -7.71
C TYR A 98 -1.96 -18.01 -7.48
N ARG A 99 -1.11 -18.44 -8.43
CA ARG A 99 -0.49 -19.76 -8.43
C ARG A 99 0.76 -19.84 -7.57
N SER A 100 1.29 -18.69 -7.17
CA SER A 100 2.46 -18.60 -6.31
C SER A 100 2.39 -17.41 -5.37
N GLN A 101 3.12 -17.49 -4.27
CA GLN A 101 3.25 -16.38 -3.34
C GLN A 101 3.89 -15.16 -4.03
N ALA A 102 4.91 -15.35 -4.86
CA ALA A 102 5.58 -14.28 -5.59
C ALA A 102 4.63 -13.51 -6.53
N GLU A 103 3.73 -14.22 -7.20
CA GLU A 103 2.69 -13.63 -8.05
C GLU A 103 1.72 -12.77 -7.23
N ALA A 104 1.27 -13.28 -6.08
CA ALA A 104 0.41 -12.55 -5.16
C ALA A 104 1.10 -11.31 -4.56
N GLU A 105 2.39 -11.42 -4.21
CA GLU A 105 3.20 -10.28 -3.72
C GLU A 105 3.32 -9.19 -4.80
N HIS A 106 3.58 -9.58 -6.04
CA HIS A 106 3.62 -8.65 -7.16
C HIS A 106 2.25 -8.01 -7.42
N ALA A 107 1.16 -8.76 -7.31
CA ALA A 107 -0.19 -8.21 -7.44
C ALA A 107 -0.49 -7.16 -6.36
N ILE A 108 -0.07 -7.38 -5.11
CA ILE A 108 -0.17 -6.38 -4.05
C ILE A 108 0.64 -5.12 -4.38
N PHE A 109 1.87 -5.30 -4.88
CA PHE A 109 2.70 -4.18 -5.31
C PHE A 109 2.02 -3.34 -6.41
N LEU A 110 1.46 -3.98 -7.43
CA LEU A 110 0.72 -3.29 -8.50
C LEU A 110 -0.48 -2.51 -7.98
N ARG A 111 -1.27 -3.07 -7.05
CA ARG A 111 -2.39 -2.34 -6.42
C ARG A 111 -1.92 -1.14 -5.61
N ASN A 112 -0.79 -1.26 -4.91
CA ASN A 112 -0.21 -0.14 -4.18
C ASN A 112 0.32 0.96 -5.11
N VAL A 113 0.92 0.59 -6.24
CA VAL A 113 1.32 1.51 -7.31
C VAL A 113 0.09 2.21 -7.90
N GLN A 114 -0.95 1.47 -8.25
CA GLN A 114 -2.21 2.05 -8.72
C GLN A 114 -2.76 3.07 -7.72
N SER A 115 -2.89 2.67 -6.45
CA SER A 115 -3.32 3.57 -5.36
C SER A 115 -2.38 4.77 -5.14
N LEU A 116 -1.10 4.68 -5.51
CA LEU A 116 -0.16 5.80 -5.47
C LEU A 116 -0.38 6.76 -6.64
N MET A 117 -0.64 6.22 -7.82
CA MET A 117 -0.81 6.95 -9.07
C MET A 117 -2.18 7.63 -9.18
N GLU A 118 -3.22 7.02 -8.60
CA GLU A 118 -4.54 7.64 -8.47
C GLU A 118 -4.43 8.94 -7.66
N GLU A 119 -4.99 10.02 -8.21
CA GLU A 119 -5.17 11.27 -7.47
C GLU A 119 -6.09 11.04 -6.28
N PRO A 120 -5.92 11.77 -5.16
CA PRO A 120 -6.91 11.72 -4.09
C PRO A 120 -8.21 12.32 -4.64
N SER A 121 -9.10 11.48 -5.17
CA SER A 121 -10.53 11.75 -5.07
C SER A 121 -10.78 12.00 -3.58
N GLY A 122 -11.26 13.21 -3.27
CA GLY A 122 -11.50 13.65 -1.90
C GLY A 122 -12.20 12.58 -1.08
N GLY A 123 -11.81 12.47 0.18
CA GLY A 123 -12.20 11.40 1.09
C GLY A 123 -13.67 10.99 1.01
N GLY A 124 -13.89 9.69 0.90
CA GLY A 124 -15.10 8.99 1.34
C GLY A 124 -14.60 7.72 2.05
N GLU A 125 -15.10 7.33 3.21
CA GLU A 125 -16.33 7.67 3.93
C GLU A 125 -16.05 7.77 5.44
#